data_AF-A0A7Y7TCZ4-F1
#
_entry.id   AF-A0A7Y7TCZ4-F1
#
_cell.length_a   1.000
_cell.length_b   1.000
_cell.length_c   1.000
_cell.angle_alpha   90.00
_cell.angle_beta   90.00
_cell.angle_gamma   90.00
#
_symmetry.space_group_name_H-M   'P 1'
#
loop_
_entity.id
_entity.type
_entity.pdbx_description
1 polymer ?
#
loop_
_entity_poly.entity_id
_entity_poly.type
_entity_poly.pdbx_seq_one_letter_code
_entity_poly.pdbx_strand_id
1 'polypeptide(L)'
;MRTISKKCVVQLHDYIEEYRQVACVESKELDAISLLIRLLALQSKQITKSDRETLVSHINDLISAELVFVQRMELEEAETILVASMKILLDKN
;
A
#
# COMPACT_ATOMS: atom_id res chain seq x y z
N MET A 1 7.45 -12.80 -11.59
CA MET A 1 6.50 -11.67 -11.55
C MET A 1 7.20 -10.44 -12.06
N ARG A 2 6.54 -9.66 -12.91
CA ARG A 2 7.05 -8.39 -13.46
C ARG A 2 7.11 -7.37 -12.31
N THR A 3 8.11 -6.51 -12.34
CA THR A 3 8.28 -5.40 -11.39
C THR A 3 7.04 -4.48 -11.43
N ILE A 4 6.49 -4.12 -10.26
CA ILE A 4 5.41 -3.12 -10.15
C ILE A 4 5.83 -1.86 -10.90
N SER A 5 4.96 -1.39 -11.79
CA SER A 5 5.26 -0.21 -12.61
C SER A 5 5.26 1.07 -11.76
N LYS A 6 6.02 2.09 -12.18
CA LYS A 6 6.03 3.39 -11.50
C LYS A 6 4.62 3.99 -11.38
N LYS A 7 3.76 3.77 -12.39
CA LYS A 7 2.36 4.22 -12.39
C LYS A 7 1.56 3.54 -11.27
N CYS A 8 1.74 2.23 -11.09
CA CYS A 8 1.10 1.48 -10.01
C CYS A 8 1.56 1.98 -8.63
N VAL A 9 2.85 2.30 -8.47
CA VAL A 9 3.36 2.84 -7.18
C VAL A 9 2.78 4.22 -6.86
N VAL A 10 2.65 5.10 -7.86
CA VAL A 10 2.01 6.42 -7.68
C VAL A 10 0.54 6.23 -7.29
N GLN A 11 -0.21 5.42 -8.03
CA GLN A 11 -1.61 5.16 -7.73
C GLN A 11 -1.82 4.54 -6.34
N LEU A 12 -0.92 3.64 -5.93
CA LEU A 12 -0.94 3.06 -4.60
C LEU A 12 -0.71 4.11 -3.51
N HIS A 13 0.23 5.04 -3.72
CA HIS A 13 0.46 6.15 -2.80
C HIS A 13 -0.79 7.05 -2.72
N ASP A 14 -1.41 7.38 -3.85
CA ASP A 14 -2.60 8.23 -3.89
C ASP A 14 -3.76 7.61 -3.10
N TYR A 15 -4.00 6.29 -3.24
CA TYR A 15 -5.03 5.60 -2.46
C TYR A 15 -4.75 5.55 -0.97
N ILE A 16 -3.50 5.41 -0.54
CA ILE A 16 -3.18 5.45 0.90
C ILE A 16 -3.39 6.85 1.49
N GLU A 17 -3.11 7.90 0.74
CA GLU A 17 -3.40 9.27 1.17
C GLU A 17 -4.91 9.56 1.18
N GLU A 18 -5.66 9.03 0.21
CA GLU A 18 -7.14 9.10 0.18
C GLU A 18 -7.74 8.37 1.39
N TYR A 19 -7.26 7.16 1.69
CA TYR A 19 -7.65 6.40 2.87
C TYR A 19 -7.40 7.20 4.16
N ARG A 20 -6.23 7.81 4.31
CA ARG A 20 -5.87 8.64 5.47
C ARG A 20 -6.88 9.77 5.68
N GLN A 21 -7.33 10.41 4.60
CA GLN A 21 -8.32 11.48 4.65
C GLN A 21 -9.71 10.97 5.03
N VAL A 22 -10.18 9.89 4.39
CA VAL A 22 -11.52 9.33 4.61
C VAL A 22 -11.66 8.72 6.00
N ALA A 23 -10.66 7.97 6.45
CA ALA A 23 -10.70 7.33 7.77
C ALA A 23 -10.42 8.33 8.91
N CYS A 24 -9.88 9.52 8.59
CA CYS A 24 -9.43 10.51 9.57
C CYS A 24 -8.47 9.92 10.63
N VAL A 25 -7.62 8.98 10.19
CA VAL A 25 -6.67 8.27 11.06
C VAL A 25 -5.28 8.84 10.87
N GLU A 26 -4.67 9.31 11.96
CA GLU A 26 -3.23 9.52 12.04
C GLU A 26 -2.61 8.31 12.74
N SER A 27 -1.78 7.56 12.01
CA SER A 27 -1.20 6.32 12.49
C SER A 27 0.26 6.20 12.03
N LYS A 28 1.12 5.71 12.92
CA LYS A 28 2.54 5.47 12.60
C LYS A 28 2.68 4.35 11.57
N GLU A 29 1.73 3.42 11.58
CA GLU A 29 1.62 2.34 10.62
C GLU A 29 1.33 2.89 9.22
N LEU A 30 0.48 3.92 9.10
CA LEU A 30 0.24 4.58 7.81
C LEU A 30 1.45 5.33 7.27
N ASP A 31 2.22 5.98 8.16
CA ASP A 31 3.48 6.60 7.78
C ASP A 31 4.50 5.56 7.30
N ALA A 32 4.54 4.39 7.94
CA ALA A 32 5.36 3.26 7.51
C ALA A 32 4.92 2.74 6.13
N ILE A 33 3.61 2.58 5.88
CA ILE A 33 3.07 2.18 4.57
C ILE A 33 3.51 3.18 3.48
N SER A 34 3.28 4.48 3.68
CA SER A 34 3.67 5.52 2.71
C SER A 34 5.18 5.51 2.44
N LEU A 35 6.01 5.28 3.47
CA LEU A 35 7.46 5.18 3.30
C LEU A 35 7.88 3.94 2.48
N LEU A 36 7.29 2.78 2.76
CA LEU A 36 7.57 1.54 2.03
C LEU A 36 7.15 1.63 0.55
N ILE A 37 6.01 2.27 0.26
CA ILE A 37 5.56 2.54 -1.11
C ILE A 37 6.57 3.43 -1.84
N ARG A 38 7.07 4.48 -1.20
CA ARG A 38 8.11 5.35 -1.76
C ARG A 38 9.42 4.60 -2.02
N LEU A 39 9.82 3.70 -1.12
CA LEU A 39 11.00 2.84 -1.34
C LEU A 39 10.81 1.93 -2.57
N LEU A 40 9.59 1.43 -2.80
CA LEU A 40 9.25 0.67 -4.00
C LEU A 40 9.40 1.49 -5.30
N ALA A 41 9.10 2.78 -5.24
CA ALA A 41 9.28 3.71 -6.36
C ALA A 41 10.76 3.94 -6.71
N LEU A 42 11.69 3.74 -5.77
CA LEU A 42 13.11 3.93 -6.01
C LEU A 42 13.62 2.84 -6.95
N GLN A 43 13.91 3.22 -8.19
CA GLN A 43 14.57 2.36 -9.18
C GLN A 43 16.10 2.34 -8.97
N SER A 44 16.55 2.24 -7.71
CA SER A 44 17.97 2.11 -7.39
C SER A 44 18.47 0.72 -7.76
N LYS A 45 19.67 0.66 -8.35
CA LYS A 45 20.38 -0.61 -8.62
C LYS A 45 20.72 -1.40 -7.34
N GLN A 46 20.56 -0.80 -6.16
CA GLN A 46 20.84 -1.43 -4.87
C GLN A 46 19.67 -2.26 -4.32
N ILE A 47 18.43 -2.02 -4.75
CA ILE A 47 17.28 -2.78 -4.28
C ILE A 47 17.08 -3.97 -5.22
N THR A 48 17.36 -5.17 -4.71
CA THR A 48 17.24 -6.39 -5.49
C THR A 48 15.77 -6.74 -5.72
N LYS A 49 15.52 -7.69 -6.63
CA LYS A 49 14.18 -8.21 -6.85
C LYS A 49 13.59 -8.85 -5.58
N SER A 50 14.41 -9.58 -4.82
CA SER A 50 14.00 -10.18 -3.55
C SER A 50 13.57 -9.11 -2.55
N ASP A 51 14.33 -8.02 -2.43
CA ASP A 51 14.00 -6.91 -1.53
C ASP A 51 12.66 -6.26 -1.92
N ARG A 52 12.40 -6.11 -3.23
CA ARG A 52 11.11 -5.61 -3.73
C ARG A 52 9.95 -6.53 -3.38
N GLU A 53 10.15 -7.85 -3.48
CA GLU A 53 9.14 -8.84 -3.10
C GLU A 53 8.86 -8.78 -1.59
N THR A 54 9.91 -8.65 -0.77
CA THR A 54 9.77 -8.43 0.67
C THR A 54 9.04 -7.12 1.00
N LEU A 55 9.37 -6.02 0.31
CA LEU A 55 8.66 -4.74 0.47
C LEU A 55 7.18 -4.85 0.13
N VAL A 56 6.84 -5.50 -0.99
CA VAL A 56 5.43 -5.73 -1.39
C VAL A 56 4.71 -6.55 -0.33
N SER A 57 5.33 -7.61 0.19
CA SER A 57 4.74 -8.43 1.26
C SER A 57 4.45 -7.59 2.50
N HIS A 58 5.42 -6.81 2.97
CA HIS A 58 5.23 -5.97 4.16
C HIS A 58 4.15 -4.91 3.97
N ILE A 59 4.08 -4.28 2.80
CA ILE A 59 3.00 -3.32 2.51
C ILE A 59 1.64 -4.03 2.54
N ASN A 60 1.55 -5.23 1.96
CA ASN A 60 0.32 -6.00 1.93
C ASN A 60 -0.13 -6.42 3.34
N ASP A 61 0.81 -6.83 4.20
CA ASP A 61 0.52 -7.20 5.59
C ASP A 61 0.01 -5.99 6.39
N LEU A 62 0.63 -4.82 6.21
CA LEU A 62 0.21 -3.57 6.86
C LEU A 62 -1.16 -3.09 6.36
N ILE A 63 -1.41 -3.11 5.05
CA ILE A 63 -2.73 -2.77 4.49
C ILE A 63 -3.80 -3.75 4.98
N SER A 64 -3.46 -5.04 5.12
CA SER A 64 -4.39 -6.05 5.66
C SER A 64 -4.76 -5.76 7.12
N ALA A 65 -3.81 -5.27 7.93
CA ALA A 65 -4.09 -4.87 9.30
C ALA A 65 -5.03 -3.65 9.36
N GLU A 66 -4.81 -2.65 8.51
CA GLU A 66 -5.71 -1.49 8.36
C GLU A 66 -7.10 -1.93 7.85
N LEU A 67 -7.16 -2.93 6.96
CA LEU A 67 -8.43 -3.48 6.47
C LEU A 67 -9.27 -4.08 7.60
N VAL A 68 -8.62 -4.84 8.51
CA VAL A 68 -9.28 -5.38 9.70
C VAL A 68 -9.77 -4.26 10.61
N PHE A 69 -9.02 -3.17 10.73
CA PHE A 69 -9.42 -1.99 11.50
C PHE A 69 -10.68 -1.34 10.92
N VAL A 70 -10.69 -0.99 9.62
CA VAL A 70 -11.84 -0.32 9.00
C VAL A 70 -13.09 -1.19 9.00
N GLN A 71 -12.94 -2.51 8.82
CA GLN A 71 -14.06 -3.45 8.90
C GLN A 71 -14.70 -3.49 10.28
N ARG A 72 -13.89 -3.41 11.35
CA ARG A 72 -14.39 -3.33 12.73
C ARG A 72 -15.06 -2.00 13.04
N MET A 73 -14.64 -0.93 12.37
CA MET A 73 -15.18 0.41 12.52
C MET A 73 -16.34 0.71 11.56
N GLU A 74 -16.71 -0.26 10.70
CA GLU A 74 -17.76 -0.13 9.68
C GLU A 74 -17.53 1.06 8.71
N LEU A 75 -16.27 1.32 8.36
CA LEU A 75 -15.88 2.40 7.45
C LEU A 75 -15.83 1.90 5.99
N GLU A 76 -16.99 1.75 5.35
CA GLU A 76 -17.14 1.13 4.02
C GLU A 76 -16.34 1.82 2.91
N GLU A 77 -16.30 3.16 2.91
CA GLU A 77 -15.55 3.94 1.91
C GLU A 77 -14.03 3.71 2.06
N ALA A 78 -13.55 3.72 3.30
CA ALA A 78 -12.16 3.44 3.63
C ALA A 78 -11.76 2.00 3.28
N GLU A 79 -12.64 1.03 3.55
CA GLU A 79 -12.47 -0.37 3.14
C GLU A 79 -12.31 -0.50 1.62
N THR A 80 -13.16 0.18 0.85
CA THR A 80 -13.12 0.15 -0.62
C THR A 80 -11.78 0.62 -1.16
N ILE A 81 -11.22 1.70 -0.58
CA ILE A 81 -9.92 2.26 -0.96
C ILE A 81 -8.77 1.28 -0.63
N LEU A 82 -8.79 0.66 0.54
CA LEU A 82 -7.77 -0.32 0.94
C LEU A 82 -7.81 -1.58 0.06
N VAL A 83 -9.00 -2.09 -0.27
CA VAL A 83 -9.17 -3.22 -1.20
C VAL A 83 -8.64 -2.88 -2.59
N ALA A 84 -8.90 -1.66 -3.08
CA ALA A 84 -8.36 -1.20 -4.37
C ALA A 84 -6.82 -1.14 -4.35
N SER A 85 -6.23 -0.71 -3.23
CA SER A 85 -4.78 -0.69 -3.01
C SER A 85 -4.16 -2.09 -3.04
N MET A 86 -4.78 -3.07 -2.37
CA MET A 86 -4.32 -4.47 -2.40
C MET A 86 -4.38 -5.06 -3.81
N LYS A 87 -5.43 -4.74 -4.59
CA LYS A 87 -5.53 -5.21 -5.98
C LYS A 87 -4.35 -4.74 -6.82
N ILE A 88 -3.89 -3.49 -6.66
CA ILE A 88 -2.71 -2.98 -7.39
C ILE A 88 -1.44 -3.78 -7.05
N LEU A 89 -1.29 -4.18 -5.79
CA LEU A 89 -0.13 -4.97 -5.33
C LEU A 89 -0.18 -6.42 -5.82
N LEU A 90 -1.39 -6.99 -5.93
CA LEU A 90 -1.62 -8.37 -6.34
C LEU A 90 -1.74 -8.54 -7.85
N ASP A 91 -2.10 -7.48 -8.59
CA ASP A 91 -2.26 -7.53 -10.04
C ASP A 91 -0.89 -7.74 -10.70
N LYS A 92 -0.73 -8.96 -11.20
CA LYS A 92 0.41 -9.38 -12.01
C LYS A 92 0.25 -8.83 -13.43
N ASN A 93 0.34 -7.51 -13.62
CA ASN A 93 0.55 -6.95 -14.96
C ASN A 93 1.79 -7.58 -15.62
#